data_AF-A0A8J6WIU7-F1
#
_entry.id   AF-A0A8J6WIU7-F1
#
_cell.length_a   1.000
_cell.length_b   1.000
_cell.length_c   1.000
_cell.angle_alpha   90.00
_cell.angle_beta   90.00
_cell.angle_gamma   90.00
#
_symmetry.space_group_name_H-M   'P 1'
#
loop_
_entity.id
_entity.type
_entity.pdbx_description
1 polymer ?
#
loop_
_entity_poly.entity_id
_entity_poly.type
_entity_poly.pdbx_seq_one_letter_code
_entity_poly.pdbx_strand_id
1 'polypeptide(L)'
;MLIYIGDGRDVIKRIRKSHLTGNVEASSLRKHLAVKMGFGISVSKRLSGSQRIRIALPEPKEGEHSISEYLANGWWQYVICDSYEEANAFQWYAIEKLKPQLNKDRRSWDVSQLSKFEILLNKLQNSQCYRFDELVSLSSGAGVYAFHHHQCPILS
;
A
#
# COMPACT_ATOMS: atom_id res chain seq x y z
N MET A 1 -5.21 11.00 -10.99
CA MET A 1 -4.31 9.92 -10.54
C MET A 1 -4.61 9.61 -9.09
N LEU A 2 -4.98 8.36 -8.79
CA LEU A 2 -5.16 7.87 -7.42
C LEU A 2 -3.80 7.50 -6.82
N ILE A 3 -3.63 7.80 -5.54
CA ILE A 3 -2.41 7.51 -4.80
C ILE A 3 -2.75 6.74 -3.52
N TYR A 4 -1.92 5.75 -3.19
CA TYR A 4 -1.81 5.14 -1.87
C TYR A 4 -0.37 5.23 -1.38
N ILE A 5 -0.18 5.54 -0.10
CA ILE A 5 1.13 5.54 0.56
C ILE A 5 1.15 4.46 1.63
N GLY A 6 2.28 3.75 1.76
CA GLY A 6 2.50 2.89 2.91
C GLY A 6 3.98 2.62 3.16
N ASP A 7 4.27 2.01 4.30
CA ASP A 7 5.62 1.62 4.69
C ASP A 7 5.82 0.09 4.73
N GLY A 8 7.08 -0.32 4.83
CA GLY A 8 7.46 -1.70 5.09
C GLY A 8 8.87 -1.80 5.65
N ARG A 9 9.11 -2.84 6.46
CA ARG A 9 10.47 -3.25 6.88
C ARG A 9 11.33 -3.75 5.71
N ASP A 10 10.66 -4.25 4.69
CA ASP A 10 11.20 -4.68 3.41
C ASP A 10 10.18 -4.24 2.36
N VAL A 11 10.41 -3.06 1.78
CA VAL A 11 9.45 -2.36 0.92
C VAL A 11 9.08 -3.15 -0.32
N ILE A 12 10.06 -3.73 -1.03
CA ILE A 12 9.80 -4.55 -2.23
C ILE A 12 9.04 -5.82 -1.86
N LYS A 13 9.41 -6.51 -0.77
CA LYS A 13 8.69 -7.69 -0.30
C LYS A 13 7.26 -7.34 0.12
N ARG A 14 7.04 -6.19 0.76
CA ARG A 14 5.71 -5.72 1.14
C ARG A 14 4.84 -5.50 -0.09
N ILE A 15 5.35 -4.79 -1.10
CA ILE A 15 4.63 -4.56 -2.36
C ILE A 15 4.29 -5.90 -3.02
N ARG A 16 5.30 -6.75 -3.26
CA ARG A 16 5.11 -8.00 -4.01
C ARG A 16 4.25 -9.02 -3.28
N LYS A 17 4.55 -9.31 -2.01
CA LYS A 17 3.91 -10.42 -1.28
C LYS A 17 2.59 -10.03 -0.61
N SER A 18 2.44 -8.77 -0.18
CA SER A 18 1.23 -8.34 0.53
C SER A 18 0.24 -7.63 -0.37
N HIS A 19 0.70 -6.78 -1.30
CA HIS A 19 -0.21 -6.05 -2.17
C HIS A 19 -0.56 -6.83 -3.42
N LEU A 20 0.43 -7.30 -4.18
CA LEU A 20 0.17 -7.87 -5.49
C LEU A 20 -0.39 -9.30 -5.43
N THR A 21 0.15 -10.15 -4.55
CA THR A 21 -0.27 -11.56 -4.45
C THR A 21 -0.95 -11.89 -3.11
N GLY A 22 -1.21 -10.88 -2.28
CA GLY A 22 -1.76 -11.07 -0.94
C GLY A 22 -3.28 -11.21 -0.93
N ASN A 23 -3.85 -11.02 0.25
CA ASN A 23 -5.30 -10.99 0.46
C ASN A 23 -5.69 -9.70 1.22
N VAL A 24 -6.99 -9.40 1.29
CA VAL A 24 -7.52 -8.22 1.99
C VAL A 24 -7.18 -8.16 3.47
N GLU A 25 -6.81 -9.27 4.10
CA GLU A 25 -6.39 -9.29 5.50
C GLU A 25 -4.95 -8.78 5.68
N ALA A 26 -4.06 -9.15 4.76
CA ALA A 26 -2.63 -8.82 4.84
C ALA A 26 -2.29 -7.39 4.39
N SER A 27 -3.24 -6.68 3.78
CA SER A 27 -3.01 -5.38 3.17
C SER A 27 -4.19 -4.41 3.33
N SER A 28 -3.93 -3.27 3.98
CA SER A 28 -4.88 -2.16 4.05
C SER A 28 -5.23 -1.60 2.68
N LEU A 29 -4.26 -1.54 1.74
CA LEU A 29 -4.52 -1.15 0.36
C LEU A 29 -5.54 -2.09 -0.29
N ARG A 30 -5.31 -3.40 -0.22
CA ARG A 30 -6.25 -4.40 -0.80
C ARG A 30 -7.63 -4.29 -0.17
N LYS A 31 -7.71 -4.12 1.15
CA LYS A 31 -8.98 -3.90 1.86
C LYS A 31 -9.70 -2.64 1.37
N HIS A 32 -8.98 -1.54 1.16
CA HIS A 32 -9.56 -0.29 0.66
C HIS A 32 -10.02 -0.40 -0.79
N LEU A 33 -9.24 -1.08 -1.64
CA LEU A 33 -9.61 -1.38 -3.02
C LEU A 33 -10.86 -2.26 -3.05
N ALA A 34 -10.92 -3.32 -2.24
CA ALA A 34 -12.08 -4.20 -2.17
C ALA A 34 -13.36 -3.41 -1.89
N VAL A 35 -13.34 -2.56 -0.86
CA VAL A 35 -14.48 -1.71 -0.50
C VAL A 35 -14.82 -0.73 -1.63
N LYS A 36 -13.83 -0.11 -2.27
CA LYS A 36 -14.07 0.83 -3.39
C LYS A 36 -14.63 0.15 -4.64
N MET A 37 -14.19 -1.08 -4.92
CA MET A 37 -14.74 -1.92 -6.00
C MET A 37 -16.18 -2.37 -5.72
N GLY A 38 -16.69 -2.19 -4.50
CA GLY A 38 -18.04 -2.58 -4.11
C GLY A 38 -18.13 -3.97 -3.47
N PHE A 39 -17.00 -4.62 -3.20
CA PHE A 39 -17.00 -5.88 -2.47
C PHE A 39 -17.33 -5.66 -0.98
N GLY A 40 -18.24 -6.48 -0.45
CA GLY A 40 -18.44 -6.61 0.98
C GLY A 40 -17.20 -7.22 1.66
N ILE A 41 -16.95 -6.84 2.92
CA ILE A 41 -15.90 -7.45 3.74
C ILE A 41 -16.56 -8.24 4.87
N SER A 42 -16.22 -9.53 4.97
CA SER A 42 -16.62 -10.41 6.06
C SER A 42 -15.50 -10.51 7.10
N VAL A 43 -15.88 -10.45 8.38
CA VAL A 43 -14.99 -10.65 9.51
C VAL A 43 -15.52 -11.80 10.35
N SER A 44 -14.68 -12.80 10.60
CA SER A 44 -15.00 -13.96 11.45
C SER A 44 -13.91 -14.19 12.49
N LYS A 45 -14.23 -14.86 13.60
CA LYS A 45 -13.21 -15.27 14.59
C LYS A 45 -12.62 -16.62 14.22
N ARG A 46 -11.29 -16.75 14.31
CA ARG A 46 -10.58 -18.03 14.23
C ARG A 46 -10.69 -18.77 15.56
N LEU A 47 -10.39 -20.07 15.54
CA LEU A 47 -10.23 -20.89 16.74
C LEU A 47 -9.18 -20.32 17.71
N SER A 48 -8.12 -19.69 17.18
CA SER A 48 -7.11 -19.00 17.99
C SER A 48 -7.59 -17.69 18.63
N GLY A 49 -8.83 -17.26 18.40
CA GLY A 49 -9.38 -15.98 18.86
C GLY A 49 -9.08 -14.78 17.95
N SER A 50 -8.10 -14.90 17.04
CA SER A 50 -7.78 -13.85 16.07
C SER A 50 -8.90 -13.65 15.03
N GLN A 51 -8.98 -12.45 14.44
CA GLN A 51 -9.94 -12.18 13.37
C GLN A 51 -9.42 -12.65 12.01
N ARG A 52 -10.32 -13.20 11.19
CA ARG A 52 -10.10 -13.53 9.78
C ARG A 52 -10.93 -12.57 8.94
N ILE A 53 -10.28 -11.91 7.98
CA ILE A 53 -10.92 -10.91 7.11
C ILE A 53 -10.93 -11.45 5.67
N ARG A 54 -12.07 -11.35 4.99
CA ARG A 54 -12.26 -11.88 3.63
C ARG A 54 -13.20 -11.01 2.82
N ILE A 55 -13.11 -11.12 1.50
CA ILE A 55 -14.16 -10.62 0.59
C ILE A 55 -15.42 -11.49 0.78
N ALA A 56 -16.57 -10.84 0.91
CA ALA A 56 -17.87 -11.47 1.12
C ALA A 56 -18.51 -11.90 -0.21
N LEU A 57 -17.82 -12.82 -0.90
CA LEU A 57 -18.32 -13.52 -2.08
C LEU A 57 -18.43 -15.02 -1.80
N PRO A 58 -19.27 -15.77 -2.53
CA PRO A 58 -19.28 -17.23 -2.48
C PRO A 58 -17.89 -17.82 -2.74
N GLU A 59 -17.16 -17.25 -3.70
CA GLU A 59 -15.75 -17.54 -3.95
C GLU A 59 -14.89 -16.26 -3.74
N PRO A 60 -14.31 -16.07 -2.54
CA PRO A 60 -13.52 -14.86 -2.23
C PRO A 60 -12.30 -14.67 -3.14
N LYS A 61 -11.77 -15.74 -3.74
CA LYS A 61 -10.59 -15.65 -4.62
C LYS A 61 -10.85 -14.85 -5.89
N GLU A 62 -12.08 -14.84 -6.40
CA GLU A 62 -12.44 -14.04 -7.58
C GLU A 62 -12.25 -12.55 -7.30
N GLY A 63 -12.77 -12.06 -6.16
CA GLY A 63 -12.56 -10.67 -5.76
C GLY A 63 -11.08 -10.34 -5.49
N GLU A 64 -10.32 -11.27 -4.91
CA GLU A 64 -8.87 -11.09 -4.71
C GLU A 64 -8.13 -11.06 -6.06
N HIS A 65 -8.60 -11.80 -7.07
CA HIS A 65 -8.05 -11.77 -8.42
C HIS A 65 -8.26 -10.41 -9.07
N SER A 66 -9.49 -9.88 -9.07
CA SER A 66 -9.80 -8.55 -9.62
C SER A 66 -8.97 -7.44 -8.96
N ILE A 67 -8.74 -7.50 -7.64
CA ILE A 67 -7.85 -6.56 -6.94
C ILE A 67 -6.41 -6.69 -7.42
N SER A 68 -5.93 -7.92 -7.63
CA SER A 68 -4.55 -8.18 -8.07
C SER A 68 -4.33 -7.68 -9.50
N GLU A 69 -5.29 -7.88 -10.39
CA GLU A 69 -5.27 -7.34 -11.76
C GLU A 69 -5.23 -5.81 -11.75
N TYR A 70 -6.05 -5.17 -10.92
CA TYR A 70 -6.03 -3.72 -10.77
C TYR A 70 -4.66 -3.22 -10.26
N LEU A 71 -4.07 -3.89 -9.27
CA LEU A 71 -2.75 -3.52 -8.74
C LEU A 71 -1.60 -3.76 -9.73
N ALA A 72 -1.69 -4.79 -10.58
CA ALA A 72 -0.70 -5.08 -11.61
C ALA A 72 -0.67 -4.03 -12.74
N ASN A 73 -1.77 -3.29 -12.92
CA ASN A 73 -1.89 -2.22 -13.91
C ASN A 73 -1.50 -0.83 -13.38
N GLY A 74 -1.12 -0.72 -12.10
CA GLY A 74 -0.58 0.52 -11.53
C GLY A 74 0.94 0.61 -11.54
N TRP A 75 1.43 1.72 -11.01
CA TRP A 75 2.86 2.00 -10.88
C TRP A 75 3.24 2.16 -9.42
N TRP A 76 4.47 1.78 -9.12
CA TRP A 76 5.05 1.81 -7.79
C TRP A 76 6.28 2.71 -7.78
N GLN A 77 6.30 3.65 -6.85
CA GLN A 77 7.47 4.44 -6.49
C GLN A 77 7.87 4.06 -5.07
N TYR A 78 9.15 4.12 -4.74
CA TYR A 78 9.59 3.88 -3.37
C TYR A 78 10.91 4.57 -3.05
N VAL A 79 11.16 4.75 -1.76
CA VAL A 79 12.42 5.21 -1.21
C VAL A 79 12.80 4.34 -0.02
N ILE A 80 14.08 4.00 0.09
CA ILE A 80 14.65 3.28 1.24
C ILE A 80 15.00 4.32 2.32
N CYS A 81 14.61 4.01 3.55
CA CYS A 81 14.86 4.75 4.77
C CYS A 81 15.97 4.08 5.58
N ASP A 82 16.57 4.83 6.51
CA ASP A 82 17.66 4.33 7.36
C ASP A 82 17.17 3.22 8.31
N SER A 83 15.91 3.31 8.76
CA SER A 83 15.27 2.35 9.65
C SER A 83 13.78 2.21 9.38
N TYR A 84 13.16 1.19 10.00
CA TYR A 84 11.71 1.02 9.91
C TYR A 84 10.97 2.09 10.71
N GLU A 85 11.54 2.54 11.82
CA GLU A 85 10.97 3.61 12.65
C GLU A 85 10.90 4.91 11.86
N GLU A 86 11.94 5.21 11.07
CA GLU A 86 11.94 6.32 10.13
C GLU A 86 10.91 6.12 9.02
N ALA A 87 10.89 4.96 8.37
CA ALA A 87 9.91 4.68 7.31
C ALA A 87 8.48 4.86 7.83
N ASN A 88 8.21 4.40 9.06
CA ASN A 88 6.91 4.52 9.69
C ASN A 88 6.53 5.97 9.97
N ALA A 89 7.46 6.79 10.47
CA ALA A 89 7.22 8.21 10.70
C ALA A 89 7.07 9.00 9.39
N PHE A 90 7.95 8.73 8.41
CA PHE A 90 7.95 9.38 7.10
C PHE A 90 6.66 9.08 6.32
N GLN A 91 6.07 7.89 6.44
CA GLN A 91 4.80 7.59 5.77
C GLN A 91 3.70 8.59 6.16
N TRP A 92 3.64 9.00 7.43
CA TRP A 92 2.59 9.88 7.93
C TRP A 92 2.78 11.30 7.42
N TYR A 93 4.03 11.74 7.36
CA TYR A 93 4.40 12.98 6.67
C TYR A 93 3.96 12.95 5.20
N ALA A 94 4.29 11.88 4.46
CA ALA A 94 3.92 11.75 3.05
C ALA A 94 2.39 11.71 2.85
N ILE A 95 1.64 11.02 3.72
CA ILE A 95 0.16 11.02 3.70
C ILE A 95 -0.41 12.43 3.96
N GLU A 96 0.19 13.19 4.88
CA GLU A 96 -0.23 14.57 5.14
C GLU A 96 -0.03 15.45 3.92
N LYS A 97 1.17 15.42 3.32
CA LYS A 97 1.55 16.30 2.20
C LYS A 97 0.85 15.93 0.89
N LEU A 98 0.81 14.64 0.55
CA LEU A 98 0.27 14.16 -0.73
C LEU A 98 -1.25 13.96 -0.72
N LYS A 99 -1.87 13.89 0.47
CA LYS A 99 -3.31 13.66 0.65
C LYS A 99 -3.85 12.50 -0.21
N PRO A 100 -3.24 11.30 -0.16
CA PRO A 100 -3.59 10.16 -1.00
C PRO A 100 -5.04 9.71 -0.77
N GLN A 101 -5.78 9.48 -1.86
CA GLN A 101 -7.23 9.16 -1.81
C GLN A 101 -7.52 7.74 -1.33
N LEU A 102 -6.51 6.86 -1.34
CA LEU A 102 -6.64 5.47 -0.92
C LEU A 102 -6.20 5.24 0.54
N ASN A 103 -5.59 6.21 1.20
CA ASN A 103 -5.34 6.14 2.65
C ASN A 103 -6.55 6.69 3.40
N LYS A 104 -7.01 5.97 4.42
CA LYS A 104 -8.08 6.42 5.32
C LYS A 104 -7.51 6.98 6.62
N ASP A 105 -6.43 6.38 7.09
CA ASP A 105 -5.83 6.72 8.37
C ASP A 105 -4.86 7.89 8.22
N ARG A 106 -4.79 8.71 9.26
CA ARG A 106 -3.80 9.78 9.44
C ARG A 106 -3.26 9.70 10.86
N ARG A 107 -1.98 9.95 11.04
CA ARG A 107 -1.33 10.10 12.36
C ARG A 107 -0.40 11.30 12.33
N SER A 108 -0.08 11.79 13.51
CA SER A 108 0.97 12.78 13.69
C SER A 108 2.34 12.20 13.37
N TRP A 109 3.27 13.09 13.04
CA TRP A 109 4.67 12.81 12.82
C TRP A 109 5.49 13.89 13.53
N ASP A 110 6.78 13.62 13.76
CA ASP A 110 7.66 14.52 14.49
C ASP A 110 8.13 15.68 13.60
N VAL A 111 7.66 16.89 13.91
CA VAL A 111 7.94 18.12 13.14
C VAL A 111 9.43 18.46 13.13
N SER A 112 10.21 18.02 14.13
CA SER A 112 11.66 18.23 14.15
C SER A 112 12.37 17.54 12.98
N GLN A 113 11.75 16.53 12.36
CA GLN A 113 12.29 15.81 11.21
C GLN A 113 11.87 16.41 9.85
N LEU A 114 11.22 17.58 9.83
CA LEU A 114 10.67 18.21 8.62
C LEU A 114 11.67 18.22 7.45
N SER A 115 12.87 18.77 7.64
CA SER A 115 13.87 18.88 6.57
C SER A 115 14.28 17.51 6.01
N LYS A 116 14.40 16.49 6.87
CA LYS A 116 14.71 15.12 6.45
C LYS A 116 13.56 14.54 5.61
N PHE A 117 12.33 14.72 6.06
CA PHE A 117 11.15 14.20 5.37
C PHE A 117 10.85 14.93 4.06
N GLU A 118 11.18 16.22 3.94
CA GLU A 118 11.13 16.93 2.65
C GLU A 118 12.09 16.32 1.63
N ILE A 119 13.32 16.00 2.04
CA ILE A 119 14.30 15.32 1.17
C ILE A 119 13.78 13.93 0.77
N LEU A 120 13.26 13.15 1.71
CA LEU A 120 12.71 11.82 1.42
C LEU A 120 11.47 11.90 0.51
N LEU A 121 10.60 12.90 0.70
CA LEU A 121 9.44 13.11 -0.16
C LEU A 121 9.85 13.47 -1.58
N ASN A 122 10.82 14.37 -1.73
CA ASN A 122 11.38 14.72 -3.04
C ASN A 122 11.97 13.48 -3.72
N LYS A 123 12.76 12.67 -2.99
CA LYS A 123 13.30 11.40 -3.50
C LYS A 123 12.19 10.44 -3.93
N LEU A 124 11.12 10.29 -3.14
CA LEU A 124 9.98 9.43 -3.47
C LEU A 124 9.28 9.91 -4.75
N GLN A 125 8.95 11.19 -4.84
CA GLN A 125 8.24 11.76 -6.00
C GLN A 125 9.04 11.71 -7.29
N ASN A 126 10.37 11.83 -7.19
CA ASN A 126 11.29 11.77 -8.33
C ASN A 126 11.89 10.37 -8.55
N SER A 127 11.49 9.37 -7.76
CA SER A 127 11.93 8.00 -7.96
C SER A 127 11.36 7.42 -9.25
N GLN A 128 12.05 6.44 -9.83
CA GLN A 128 11.55 5.71 -10.98
C GLN A 128 10.23 5.01 -10.64
N CYS A 129 9.28 5.10 -11.56
CA CYS A 129 8.03 4.35 -11.50
C CYS A 129 8.27 2.94 -12.03
N TYR A 130 7.92 1.94 -11.23
CA TYR A 130 8.06 0.53 -11.57
C TYR A 130 6.71 -0.14 -11.75
N ARG A 131 6.62 -1.00 -12.76
CA ARG A 131 5.57 -2.02 -12.89
C ARG A 131 5.91 -3.23 -12.02
N PHE A 132 4.93 -4.11 -11.85
CA PHE A 132 5.04 -5.29 -10.99
C PHE A 132 6.27 -6.16 -11.30
N ASP A 133 6.49 -6.46 -12.58
CA ASP A 133 7.54 -7.31 -13.12
C ASP A 133 8.94 -6.70 -12.92
N GLU A 134 9.04 -5.38 -12.85
CA GLU A 134 10.30 -4.65 -12.70
C GLU A 134 10.81 -4.64 -11.23
N LEU A 135 9.94 -4.95 -10.25
CA LEU A 135 10.29 -4.90 -8.83
C LEU A 135 11.17 -6.07 -8.35
N VAL A 136 11.35 -7.12 -9.15
CA VAL A 136 11.96 -8.39 -8.69
C VAL A 136 13.44 -8.25 -8.33
N SER A 137 14.18 -7.44 -9.08
CA SER A 137 15.64 -7.29 -8.98
C SER A 137 16.09 -6.05 -8.22
N LEU A 138 15.16 -5.30 -7.63
CA LEU A 138 15.47 -4.03 -7.00
C LEU A 138 15.95 -4.20 -5.56
N SER A 139 16.77 -3.25 -5.11
CA SER A 139 17.18 -3.16 -3.73
C SER A 139 15.97 -2.93 -2.82
N SER A 140 16.02 -3.56 -1.65
CA SER A 140 14.95 -3.45 -0.66
C SER A 140 15.52 -3.26 0.74
N GLY A 141 14.71 -2.65 1.59
CA GLY A 141 15.01 -2.38 2.98
C GLY A 141 13.78 -1.74 3.63
N ALA A 142 13.99 -1.15 4.81
CA ALA A 142 12.97 -0.31 5.40
C ALA A 142 12.67 0.85 4.45
N GLY A 143 11.41 1.18 4.22
CA GLY A 143 11.09 2.23 3.25
C GLY A 143 9.61 2.51 3.11
N VAL A 144 9.34 3.58 2.36
CA VAL A 144 8.00 4.04 2.02
C VAL A 144 7.79 3.91 0.52
N TYR A 145 6.60 3.46 0.13
CA TYR A 145 6.18 3.33 -1.24
C TYR A 145 4.91 4.12 -1.52
N ALA A 146 4.77 4.51 -2.79
CA ALA A 146 3.57 5.10 -3.35
C ALA A 146 3.06 4.20 -4.48
N PHE A 147 1.78 3.84 -4.42
CA PHE A 147 1.07 3.19 -5.51
C PHE A 147 0.24 4.22 -6.27
N HIS A 148 0.36 4.21 -7.59
CA HIS A 148 -0.30 5.13 -8.49
C HIS A 148 -1.20 4.37 -9.46
N HIS A 149 -2.41 4.89 -9.68
CA HIS A 149 -3.31 4.35 -10.70
C HIS A 149 -4.12 5.46 -11.37
N HIS A 150 -4.38 5.35 -12.68
CA HIS A 150 -5.14 6.37 -13.41
C HIS A 150 -6.66 6.16 -13.31
N GLN A 151 -7.11 4.92 -13.21
CA GLN A 151 -8.54 4.59 -13.15
C GLN A 151 -9.01 4.46 -11.71
N CYS A 152 -10.29 4.78 -11.47
CA CYS A 152 -10.94 4.46 -10.22
C CYS A 152 -11.18 2.95 -10.14
N PRO A 153 -10.98 2.29 -8.97
CA PRO A 153 -11.26 0.87 -8.81
C PRO A 153 -12.77 0.66 -8.76
N ILE A 154 -13.37 0.37 -9.92
CA ILE A 154 -14.78 0.03 -10.11
C ILE A 154 -14.81 -1.40 -10.64
N LEU A 155 -15.78 -2.21 -10.23
CA LEU A 155 -16.07 -3.48 -10.90
C LEU A 155 -16.45 -3.19 -12.36
N SER A 156 -15.65 -3.69 -13.30
CA SER A 156 -15.97 -3.69 -14.73
C SER A 156 -16.98 -4.78 -15.06
#